data_AF-A0A7I9VIJ3-F1
#
_entry.id   AF-A0A7I9VIJ3-F1
#
_cell.length_a   1.000
_cell.length_b   1.000
_cell.length_c   1.000
_cell.angle_alpha   90.00
_cell.angle_beta   90.00
_cell.angle_gamma   90.00
#
_symmetry.space_group_name_H-M   'P 1'
#
loop_
_entity.id
_entity.type
_entity.pdbx_description
1 polymer ?
#
loop_
_entity_poly.entity_id
_entity_poly.type
_entity_poly.pdbx_seq_one_letter_code
_entity_poly.pdbx_strand_id
1 'polypeptide(L)'
;MTQDSSPEGATAARGARFCILGVGPHLVALDAGAVQEMFVLPPIHRLPGSRPHQRGVAALRAGTLPAVDLRVCLGLPSATAALEELLQLLRDREQDHLRWLAELTASVREDRAFGLATDPRKCKFGQWYYAFRTDDAVLRGELERFEKPHAAIHALADEVAALRTGGRAEEALQVLERARQGLLAELVRLFEQLRDVVRAQHREIGVAIAGGGRSAVAIVDRAEAVTDLTLVEGDDPLEASRLGSALVTRTARWAAAKQPVFVLDAARLAAGDSGRA
;
A
#
# COMPACT_ATOMS: atom_id res chain seq x y z
N MET A 1 21.75 63.58 23.19
CA MET A 1 22.43 63.14 21.94
C MET A 1 23.52 62.18 22.37
N THR A 2 23.54 60.89 22.06
CA THR A 2 22.80 60.06 21.09
C THR A 2 23.16 58.59 21.41
N GLN A 3 22.13 57.73 21.48
CA GLN A 3 22.07 56.30 21.05
C GLN A 3 23.20 55.37 21.53
N ASP A 4 23.03 54.50 22.53
CA ASP A 4 22.24 53.25 22.56
C ASP A 4 22.09 52.55 21.19
N SER A 5 22.74 51.40 21.05
CA SER A 5 22.67 50.51 19.89
C SER A 5 22.79 49.08 20.39
N SER A 6 21.73 48.62 21.04
CA SER A 6 21.45 47.18 21.19
C SER A 6 21.13 46.60 19.81
N PRO A 7 21.69 45.44 19.41
CA PRO A 7 21.28 44.79 18.18
C PRO A 7 19.87 44.21 18.37
N GLU A 8 18.96 44.64 17.51
CA GLU A 8 17.60 44.12 17.37
C GLU A 8 17.64 42.59 17.23
N GLY A 9 16.88 41.94 18.11
CA GLY A 9 16.64 40.51 18.05
C GLY A 9 15.98 40.13 16.74
N ALA A 10 16.74 39.42 15.90
CA ALA A 10 16.17 38.54 14.91
C ALA A 10 15.29 37.51 15.66
N THR A 11 14.00 37.80 15.72
CA THR A 11 13.01 36.83 16.22
C THR A 11 12.94 35.75 15.14
N ALA A 12 13.75 34.71 15.29
CA ALA A 12 13.64 33.52 14.47
C ALA A 12 12.20 33.02 14.58
N ALA A 13 11.43 33.14 13.50
CA ALA A 13 10.13 32.50 13.40
C ALA A 13 10.36 31.02 13.75
N ARG A 14 9.70 30.54 14.82
CA ARG A 14 9.71 29.11 15.17
C ARG A 14 9.36 28.35 13.89
N GLY A 15 10.32 27.57 13.36
CA GLY A 15 10.09 26.75 12.17
C GLY A 15 8.81 25.95 12.38
N ALA A 16 7.87 26.07 11.45
CA ALA A 16 6.64 25.30 11.50
C ALA A 16 7.01 23.82 11.41
N ARG A 17 6.78 23.07 12.49
CA ARG A 17 6.97 21.62 12.51
C ARG A 17 5.76 20.95 11.89
N PHE A 18 6.00 19.89 11.14
CA PHE A 18 4.97 19.12 10.46
C PHE A 18 5.00 17.66 10.89
N CYS A 19 3.81 17.08 11.03
CA CYS A 19 3.61 15.64 11.11
C CYS A 19 3.54 15.07 9.69
N ILE A 20 4.56 14.32 9.28
CA ILE A 20 4.61 13.62 7.99
C ILE A 20 3.91 12.27 8.13
N LEU A 21 2.97 12.03 7.24
CA LEU A 21 2.09 10.86 7.22
C LEU A 21 2.12 10.24 5.82
N GLY A 22 1.99 8.92 5.75
CA GLY A 22 1.84 8.21 4.49
C GLY A 22 0.38 7.90 4.19
N VAL A 23 -0.05 8.20 2.97
CA VAL A 23 -1.42 7.95 2.47
C VAL A 23 -1.33 7.36 1.07
N GLY A 24 -1.53 6.05 0.97
CA GLY A 24 -1.25 5.27 -0.22
C GLY A 24 0.19 5.49 -0.68
N PRO A 25 0.40 5.86 -1.96
CA PRO A 25 1.73 6.11 -2.50
C PRO A 25 2.31 7.48 -2.11
N HIS A 26 1.54 8.37 -1.47
CA HIS A 26 1.93 9.76 -1.24
C HIS A 26 2.37 10.02 0.20
N LEU A 27 3.24 11.02 0.37
CA LEU A 27 3.52 11.64 1.67
C LEU A 27 2.72 12.92 1.82
N VAL A 28 2.05 13.07 2.96
CA VAL A 28 1.29 14.26 3.32
C VAL A 28 1.80 14.83 4.63
N ALA A 29 1.53 16.10 4.87
CA ALA A 29 1.93 16.80 6.08
C ALA A 29 0.76 17.56 6.70
N LEU A 30 0.67 17.49 8.02
CA LEU A 30 -0.19 18.36 8.82
C LEU A 30 0.67 19.22 9.73
N ASP A 31 0.25 20.45 9.99
CA ASP A 31 0.87 21.30 11.02
C ASP A 31 0.86 20.54 12.36
N ALA A 32 2.02 20.40 12.99
CA ALA A 32 2.15 19.67 14.24
C ALA A 32 1.33 20.30 15.38
N GLY A 33 1.06 21.60 15.34
CA GLY A 33 0.19 22.30 16.28
C GLY A 33 -1.29 21.98 16.11
N ALA A 34 -1.71 21.48 14.94
CA ALA A 34 -3.07 21.03 14.69
C ALA A 34 -3.30 19.56 15.09
N VAL A 35 -2.23 18.78 15.30
CA VAL A 35 -2.31 17.36 15.70
C VAL A 35 -2.36 17.25 17.21
N GLN A 36 -3.41 16.62 17.73
CA GLN A 36 -3.60 16.41 19.17
C GLN A 36 -2.95 15.12 19.65
N GLU A 37 -3.19 14.02 18.93
CA GLU A 37 -2.62 12.70 19.22
C GLU A 37 -2.65 11.79 17.99
N MET A 38 -1.80 10.76 18.00
CA MET A 38 -1.81 9.68 17.01
C MET A 38 -1.96 8.34 17.73
N PHE A 39 -2.76 7.45 17.18
CA PHE A 39 -3.06 6.15 17.79
C PHE A 39 -3.34 5.10 16.72
N VAL A 40 -3.19 3.82 17.08
CA VAL A 40 -3.70 2.72 16.24
C VAL A 40 -5.22 2.85 16.18
N LEU A 41 -5.77 2.87 14.97
CA LEU A 41 -7.18 3.17 14.76
C LEU A 41 -8.06 2.16 15.52
N PRO A 42 -8.92 2.62 16.47
CA PRO A 42 -9.89 1.74 17.12
C PRO A 42 -11.05 1.39 16.16
N PRO A 43 -11.91 0.43 16.52
CA PRO A 43 -13.11 0.14 15.75
C PRO A 43 -13.96 1.40 15.48
N ILE A 44 -14.27 1.65 14.21
CA ILE A 44 -15.09 2.78 13.77
C ILE A 44 -16.54 2.35 13.63
N HIS A 45 -17.45 3.13 14.24
CA HIS A 45 -18.88 2.90 14.11
C HIS A 45 -19.40 3.69 12.90
N ARG A 46 -19.76 3.00 11.82
CA ARG A 46 -20.38 3.63 10.64
C ARG A 46 -21.76 4.18 10.98
N LEU A 47 -22.05 5.37 10.47
CA LEU A 47 -23.37 6.00 10.58
C LEU A 47 -24.17 5.75 9.30
N PRO A 48 -25.49 5.50 9.39
CA PRO A 48 -26.35 5.43 8.21
C PRO A 48 -26.29 6.73 7.39
N GLY A 49 -26.15 6.60 6.06
CA GLY A 49 -26.11 7.74 5.14
C GLY A 49 -24.81 8.56 5.18
N SER A 50 -23.74 8.05 5.82
CA SER A 50 -22.45 8.73 5.83
C SER A 50 -21.85 8.81 4.42
N ARG A 51 -21.15 9.90 4.13
CA ARG A 51 -20.44 10.08 2.84
C ARG A 51 -19.31 9.06 2.71
N PRO A 52 -18.85 8.71 1.49
CA PRO A 52 -17.81 7.70 1.29
C PRO A 52 -16.52 7.94 2.07
N HIS A 53 -16.09 9.21 2.22
CA HIS A 53 -14.90 9.58 2.99
C HIS A 53 -15.16 9.64 4.50
N GLN A 54 -16.42 9.71 4.93
CA GLN A 54 -16.79 9.69 6.35
C GLN A 54 -16.97 8.24 6.78
N ARG A 55 -15.90 7.67 7.34
CA ARG A 55 -15.89 6.28 7.77
C ARG A 55 -16.78 6.03 8.98
N GLY A 56 -17.08 7.06 9.78
CA GLY A 56 -18.01 6.97 10.92
C GLY A 56 -17.54 7.80 12.10
N VAL A 57 -17.70 7.27 13.31
CA VAL A 57 -17.18 7.87 14.55
C VAL A 57 -16.19 6.95 15.25
N ALA A 58 -15.07 7.53 15.69
CA ALA A 58 -14.07 6.89 16.53
C ALA A 58 -14.36 7.20 18.01
N ALA A 59 -14.40 6.18 18.86
CA ALA A 59 -14.49 6.36 20.31
C ALA A 59 -13.07 6.50 20.89
N LEU A 60 -12.73 7.70 21.34
CA LEU A 60 -11.47 8.03 22.00
C LEU A 60 -11.71 8.30 23.48
N ARG A 61 -10.63 8.36 24.27
CA ARG A 61 -10.72 8.66 25.71
C ARG A 61 -11.38 10.02 25.97
N ALA A 62 -11.12 11.00 25.12
CA ALA A 62 -11.64 12.36 25.24
C ALA A 62 -13.07 12.53 24.72
N GLY A 63 -13.66 11.51 24.07
CA GLY A 63 -14.99 11.58 23.48
C GLY A 63 -15.09 10.85 22.14
N THR A 64 -16.20 11.06 21.43
CA THR A 64 -16.40 10.52 20.08
C THR A 64 -16.07 11.59 19.05
N LEU A 65 -15.22 11.26 18.08
CA LEU A 65 -14.83 12.16 17.00
C LEU A 65 -15.22 11.58 15.64
N PRO A 66 -15.63 12.42 14.67
CA PRO A 66 -15.86 11.98 13.31
C PRO A 66 -14.54 11.47 12.70
N ALA A 67 -14.60 10.30 12.07
CA ALA A 67 -13.46 9.65 11.45
C ALA A 67 -13.55 9.78 9.92
N VAL A 68 -12.51 10.36 9.34
CA VAL A 68 -12.41 10.70 7.92
C VAL A 68 -11.29 9.88 7.29
N ASP A 69 -11.60 9.19 6.20
CA ASP A 69 -10.64 8.40 5.42
C ASP A 69 -9.83 9.31 4.50
N LEU A 70 -8.54 9.51 4.83
CA LEU A 70 -7.71 10.45 4.09
C LEU A 70 -7.37 9.94 2.68
N ARG A 71 -7.32 8.62 2.46
CA ARG A 71 -7.15 8.08 1.09
C ARG A 71 -8.33 8.51 0.22
N VAL A 72 -9.55 8.36 0.71
CA VAL A 72 -10.77 8.71 -0.05
C VAL A 72 -10.88 10.22 -0.27
N CYS A 73 -10.52 11.05 0.71
CA CYS A 73 -10.44 12.50 0.53
C CYS A 73 -9.44 12.92 -0.55
N LEU A 74 -8.33 12.19 -0.67
CA LEU A 74 -7.31 12.40 -1.69
C LEU A 74 -7.60 11.66 -2.99
N GLY A 75 -8.79 11.06 -3.10
CA GLY A 75 -9.27 10.38 -4.29
C GLY A 75 -8.67 9.02 -4.59
N LEU A 76 -8.02 8.42 -3.61
CA LEU A 76 -7.51 7.06 -3.66
C LEU A 76 -8.58 6.06 -3.16
N PRO A 77 -8.48 4.78 -3.55
CA PRO A 77 -9.19 3.70 -2.88
C PRO A 77 -8.86 3.66 -1.37
N SER A 78 -9.84 3.33 -0.54
CA SER A 78 -9.59 3.15 0.90
C SER A 78 -8.55 2.07 1.16
N ALA A 79 -7.92 2.09 2.33
CA ALA A 79 -6.90 1.11 2.68
C ALA A 79 -7.48 -0.32 2.69
N THR A 80 -8.70 -0.47 3.23
CA THR A 80 -9.46 -1.73 3.18
C THR A 80 -9.71 -2.21 1.75
N ALA A 81 -10.16 -1.33 0.84
CA ALA A 81 -10.43 -1.73 -0.54
C ALA A 81 -9.14 -2.16 -1.27
N ALA A 82 -8.05 -1.41 -1.09
CA ALA A 82 -6.75 -1.76 -1.66
C ALA A 82 -6.19 -3.08 -1.11
N LEU A 83 -6.39 -3.34 0.20
CA LEU A 83 -6.04 -4.61 0.84
C LEU A 83 -6.83 -5.77 0.24
N GLU A 84 -8.15 -5.62 0.11
CA GLU A 84 -9.03 -6.65 -0.45
C GLU A 84 -8.65 -7.00 -1.89
N GLU A 85 -8.36 -5.98 -2.71
CA GLU A 85 -7.88 -6.14 -4.08
C GLU A 85 -6.56 -6.92 -4.14
N LEU A 86 -5.58 -6.55 -3.31
CA LEU A 86 -4.30 -7.27 -3.23
C LEU A 86 -4.49 -8.73 -2.79
N LEU A 87 -5.31 -8.96 -1.76
CA LEU A 87 -5.59 -10.32 -1.28
C LEU A 87 -6.31 -11.16 -2.34
N GLN A 88 -7.19 -10.55 -3.15
CA GLN A 88 -7.84 -11.23 -4.26
C GLN A 88 -6.86 -11.55 -5.38
N LEU A 89 -5.99 -10.61 -5.74
CA LEU A 89 -4.92 -10.83 -6.70
C LEU A 89 -4.08 -12.05 -6.30
N LEU A 90 -3.65 -12.14 -5.03
CA LEU A 90 -2.85 -13.27 -4.54
C LEU A 90 -3.60 -14.60 -4.62
N ARG A 91 -4.89 -14.64 -4.27
CA ARG A 91 -5.74 -15.84 -4.43
C ARG A 91 -5.84 -16.28 -5.88
N ASP A 92 -6.05 -15.33 -6.79
CA ASP A 92 -6.16 -15.66 -8.21
C ASP A 92 -4.84 -16.19 -8.77
N ARG A 93 -3.69 -15.63 -8.33
CA ARG A 93 -2.36 -16.09 -8.76
C ARG A 93 -2.04 -17.48 -8.21
N GLU A 94 -2.40 -17.79 -6.97
CA GLU A 94 -2.32 -19.15 -6.42
C GLU A 94 -3.12 -20.13 -7.29
N GLN A 95 -4.37 -19.77 -7.60
CA GLN A 95 -5.27 -20.60 -8.41
C GLN A 95 -4.77 -20.78 -9.86
N ASP A 96 -4.14 -19.75 -10.45
CA ASP A 96 -3.53 -19.84 -11.78
C ASP A 96 -2.44 -20.92 -11.82
N HIS A 97 -1.60 -21.05 -10.78
CA HIS A 97 -0.57 -22.09 -10.73
C HIS A 97 -1.14 -23.49 -10.50
N LEU A 98 -2.18 -23.62 -9.67
CA LEU A 98 -2.90 -24.89 -9.50
C LEU A 98 -3.48 -25.37 -10.85
N ARG A 99 -4.10 -24.46 -11.61
CA ARG A 99 -4.65 -24.75 -12.94
C ARG A 99 -3.54 -25.06 -13.95
N TRP A 100 -2.43 -24.34 -13.88
CA TRP A 100 -1.29 -24.55 -14.78
C TRP A 100 -0.74 -25.97 -14.65
N LEU A 101 -0.53 -26.48 -13.43
CA LEU A 101 -0.03 -27.85 -13.24
C LEU A 101 -1.08 -28.91 -13.63
N ALA A 102 -2.37 -28.65 -13.34
CA ALA A 102 -3.45 -29.53 -13.75
C ALA A 102 -3.54 -29.64 -15.28
N GLU A 103 -3.39 -28.51 -15.99
CA GLU A 103 -3.38 -28.43 -17.44
C GLU A 103 -2.15 -29.11 -18.05
N LEU A 104 -0.98 -28.95 -17.43
CA LEU A 104 0.24 -29.66 -17.86
C LEU A 104 0.04 -31.18 -17.74
N THR A 105 -0.55 -31.64 -16.62
CA THR A 105 -0.89 -33.05 -16.40
C THR A 105 -1.91 -33.56 -17.40
N ALA A 106 -2.97 -32.80 -17.68
CA ALA A 106 -3.97 -33.16 -18.68
C ALA A 106 -3.35 -33.27 -20.08
N SER A 107 -2.45 -32.34 -20.45
CA SER A 107 -1.77 -32.36 -21.76
C SER A 107 -0.95 -33.62 -21.99
N VAL A 108 -0.34 -34.19 -20.94
CA VAL A 108 0.39 -35.46 -21.00
C VAL A 108 -0.58 -36.64 -21.16
N ARG A 109 -1.67 -36.67 -20.39
CA ARG A 109 -2.65 -37.76 -20.42
C ARG A 109 -3.39 -37.86 -21.75
N GLU A 110 -3.71 -36.71 -22.33
CA GLU A 110 -4.46 -36.58 -23.58
C GLU A 110 -3.56 -36.57 -24.82
N ASP A 111 -2.24 -36.67 -24.61
CA ASP A 111 -1.22 -36.59 -25.66
C ASP A 111 -1.35 -35.37 -26.59
N ARG A 112 -1.62 -34.19 -26.02
CA ARG A 112 -1.78 -32.92 -26.76
C ARG A 112 -0.71 -31.90 -26.40
N ALA A 113 -0.46 -30.93 -27.27
CA ALA A 113 0.48 -29.85 -26.96
C ALA A 113 0.04 -29.06 -25.70
N PHE A 114 1.01 -28.64 -24.89
CA PHE A 114 0.76 -27.75 -23.76
C PHE A 114 0.67 -26.30 -24.25
N GLY A 115 -0.44 -25.62 -23.92
CA GLY A 115 -0.76 -24.31 -24.50
C GLY A 115 -0.50 -23.10 -23.60
N LEU A 116 -0.11 -23.29 -22.34
CA LEU A 116 0.11 -22.19 -21.40
C LEU A 116 1.57 -21.69 -21.44
N ALA A 117 1.78 -20.46 -20.98
CA ALA A 117 3.11 -19.88 -20.88
C ALA A 117 4.00 -20.67 -19.91
N THR A 118 5.21 -20.99 -20.37
CA THR A 118 6.23 -21.71 -19.58
C THR A 118 7.26 -20.75 -18.96
N ASP A 119 7.39 -19.53 -19.46
CA ASP A 119 8.28 -18.52 -18.90
C ASP A 119 7.68 -17.94 -17.60
N PRO A 120 8.35 -18.08 -16.44
CA PRO A 120 7.85 -17.57 -15.16
C PRO A 120 7.65 -16.05 -15.16
N ARG A 121 8.40 -15.29 -15.97
CA ARG A 121 8.24 -13.83 -16.05
C ARG A 121 7.03 -13.39 -16.85
N LYS A 122 6.50 -14.27 -17.70
CA LYS A 122 5.34 -13.99 -18.57
C LYS A 122 4.02 -14.39 -17.93
N CYS A 123 4.02 -15.17 -16.86
CA CYS A 123 2.78 -15.47 -16.14
C CYS A 123 2.26 -14.22 -15.41
N LYS A 124 0.95 -14.17 -15.13
CA LYS A 124 0.32 -12.99 -14.46
C LYS A 124 0.96 -12.69 -13.11
N PHE A 125 1.40 -13.72 -12.38
CA PHE A 125 2.09 -13.55 -11.11
C PHE A 125 3.49 -12.96 -11.32
N GLY A 126 4.28 -13.50 -12.25
CA GLY A 126 5.61 -12.98 -12.57
C GLY A 126 5.59 -11.52 -13.01
N GLN A 127 4.67 -11.15 -13.90
CA GLN A 127 4.51 -9.74 -14.32
C GLN A 127 4.23 -8.81 -13.12
N TRP A 128 3.31 -9.21 -12.25
CA TRP A 128 3.02 -8.46 -11.03
C TRP A 128 4.21 -8.43 -10.07
N TYR A 129 4.86 -9.58 -9.85
CA TYR A 129 5.99 -9.75 -8.94
C TYR A 129 7.15 -8.82 -9.29
N TYR A 130 7.54 -8.77 -10.56
CA TYR A 130 8.64 -7.90 -11.00
C TYR A 130 8.25 -6.41 -11.08
N ALA A 131 6.96 -6.09 -11.15
CA ALA A 131 6.47 -4.72 -11.11
C ALA A 131 6.23 -4.20 -9.68
N PHE A 132 5.92 -5.08 -8.73
CA PHE A 132 5.54 -4.74 -7.37
C PHE A 132 6.72 -4.16 -6.58
N ARG A 133 6.47 -3.12 -5.80
CA ARG A 133 7.47 -2.44 -4.95
C ARG A 133 6.88 -2.25 -3.57
N THR A 134 7.70 -2.48 -2.54
CA THR A 134 7.34 -2.25 -1.15
C THR A 134 8.56 -1.85 -0.32
N ASP A 135 8.37 -0.90 0.58
CA ASP A 135 9.37 -0.51 1.57
C ASP A 135 9.31 -1.39 2.83
N ASP A 136 8.25 -2.18 2.99
CA ASP A 136 8.10 -3.14 4.09
C ASP A 136 9.11 -4.30 3.93
N ALA A 137 10.08 -4.37 4.85
CA ALA A 137 11.13 -5.39 4.84
C ALA A 137 10.60 -6.80 5.10
N VAL A 138 9.54 -6.95 5.90
CA VAL A 138 8.90 -8.24 6.17
C VAL A 138 8.21 -8.75 4.92
N LEU A 139 7.40 -7.89 4.29
CA LEU A 139 6.70 -8.25 3.05
C LEU A 139 7.68 -8.59 1.92
N ARG A 140 8.77 -7.83 1.81
CA ARG A 140 9.83 -8.08 0.82
C ARG A 140 10.49 -9.44 1.03
N GLY A 141 10.85 -9.77 2.26
CA GLY A 141 11.44 -11.05 2.61
C GLY A 141 10.53 -12.23 2.27
N GLU A 142 9.22 -12.10 2.48
CA GLU A 142 8.27 -13.15 2.09
C GLU A 142 8.15 -13.31 0.57
N LEU A 143 8.15 -12.20 -0.18
CA LEU A 143 8.08 -12.23 -1.64
C LEU A 143 9.32 -12.88 -2.28
N GLU A 144 10.52 -12.63 -1.75
CA GLU A 144 11.77 -13.22 -2.26
C GLU A 144 11.76 -14.75 -2.22
N ARG A 145 11.02 -15.36 -1.28
CA ARG A 145 10.89 -16.82 -1.16
C ARG A 145 10.17 -17.47 -2.33
N PHE A 146 9.41 -16.71 -3.12
CA PHE A 146 8.67 -17.24 -4.27
C PHE A 146 9.57 -17.51 -5.48
N GLU A 147 10.65 -16.76 -5.68
CA GLU A 147 11.43 -16.76 -6.94
C GLU A 147 11.88 -18.18 -7.33
N LYS A 148 12.49 -18.90 -6.38
CA LYS A 148 13.00 -20.26 -6.62
C LYS A 148 11.90 -21.28 -6.90
N PRO A 149 10.90 -21.50 -6.04
CA PRO A 149 9.84 -22.48 -6.30
C PRO A 149 8.98 -22.11 -7.53
N HIS A 150 8.74 -20.82 -7.78
CA HIS A 150 8.01 -20.36 -8.97
C HIS A 150 8.76 -20.69 -10.27
N ALA A 151 10.06 -20.38 -10.34
CA ALA A 151 10.88 -20.73 -11.50
C ALA A 151 10.95 -22.26 -11.70
N ALA A 152 11.03 -23.02 -10.61
CA ALA A 152 11.07 -24.49 -10.67
C ALA A 152 9.77 -25.10 -11.21
N ILE A 153 8.59 -24.60 -10.81
CA ILE A 153 7.31 -25.08 -11.37
C ILE A 153 7.26 -24.86 -12.88
N HIS A 154 7.68 -23.67 -13.33
CA HIS A 154 7.65 -23.33 -14.74
C HIS A 154 8.64 -24.14 -15.59
N ALA A 155 9.80 -24.49 -15.04
CA ALA A 155 10.77 -25.38 -15.67
C ALA A 155 10.26 -26.81 -15.90
N LEU A 156 9.23 -27.26 -15.18
CA LEU A 156 8.63 -28.59 -15.36
C LEU A 156 8.08 -28.78 -16.78
N ALA A 157 7.64 -27.71 -17.45
CA ALA A 157 7.13 -27.81 -18.81
C ALA A 157 8.20 -28.30 -19.79
N ASP A 158 9.45 -27.84 -19.64
CA ASP A 158 10.57 -28.26 -20.49
C ASP A 158 10.97 -29.71 -20.19
N GLU A 159 11.01 -30.10 -18.91
CA GLU A 159 11.29 -31.47 -18.48
C GLU A 159 10.23 -32.45 -19.03
N VAL A 160 8.94 -32.11 -18.87
CA VAL A 160 7.82 -32.91 -19.37
C VAL A 160 7.82 -33.00 -20.89
N ALA A 161 8.12 -31.91 -21.60
CA ALA A 161 8.22 -31.93 -23.06
C ALA A 161 9.34 -32.87 -23.55
N ALA A 162 10.49 -32.90 -22.86
CA ALA A 162 11.58 -33.81 -23.18
C ALA A 162 11.21 -35.29 -22.94
N LEU A 163 10.51 -35.59 -21.83
CA LEU A 163 10.02 -36.94 -21.53
C LEU A 163 9.00 -37.43 -22.57
N ARG A 164 8.07 -36.54 -22.98
CA ARG A 164 7.07 -36.86 -24.01
C ARG A 164 7.69 -37.14 -25.37
N THR A 165 8.68 -36.35 -25.79
CA THR A 165 9.40 -36.59 -27.06
C THR A 165 10.11 -37.95 -27.06
N GLY A 166 10.51 -38.44 -25.89
CA GLY A 166 11.08 -39.77 -25.70
C GLY A 166 10.07 -40.90 -25.51
N GLY A 167 8.76 -40.65 -25.63
CA GLY A 167 7.71 -41.67 -25.41
C GLY A 167 7.49 -42.08 -23.95
N ARG A 168 8.05 -41.33 -22.99
CA ARG A 168 8.07 -41.67 -21.55
C ARG A 168 6.95 -40.96 -20.79
N ALA A 169 5.71 -41.16 -21.22
CA ALA A 169 4.54 -40.48 -20.65
C ALA A 169 4.30 -40.84 -19.17
N GLU A 170 4.51 -42.10 -18.77
CA GLU A 170 4.34 -42.53 -17.37
C GLU A 170 5.36 -41.85 -16.44
N GLU A 171 6.62 -41.74 -16.86
CA GLU A 171 7.65 -41.01 -16.11
C GLU A 171 7.29 -39.52 -15.96
N ALA A 172 6.76 -38.89 -17.02
CA ALA A 172 6.29 -37.51 -16.97
C ALA A 172 5.17 -37.31 -15.95
N LEU A 173 4.21 -38.24 -15.88
CA LEU A 173 3.14 -38.21 -14.88
C LEU A 173 3.67 -38.38 -13.45
N GLN A 174 4.69 -39.22 -13.24
CA GLN A 174 5.34 -39.38 -11.94
C GLN A 174 6.09 -38.11 -11.51
N VAL A 175 6.77 -37.44 -12.44
CA VAL A 175 7.41 -36.13 -12.19
C VAL A 175 6.36 -35.10 -11.77
N LEU A 176 5.26 -35.01 -12.50
CA LEU A 176 4.17 -34.06 -12.22
C LEU A 176 3.49 -34.33 -10.88
N GLU A 177 3.29 -35.60 -10.51
CA GLU A 177 2.72 -35.95 -9.21
C GLU A 177 3.65 -35.59 -8.05
N ARG A 178 4.96 -35.81 -8.19
CA ARG A 178 5.96 -35.35 -7.20
C ARG A 178 5.98 -33.83 -7.10
N ALA A 179 5.94 -33.14 -8.23
CA ALA A 179 5.87 -31.68 -8.25
C ALA A 179 4.61 -31.13 -7.58
N ARG A 180 3.46 -31.81 -7.76
CA ARG A 180 2.20 -31.47 -7.10
C ARG A 180 2.30 -31.56 -5.57
N GLN A 181 2.91 -32.63 -5.08
CA GLN A 181 3.05 -32.89 -3.63
C GLN A 181 4.18 -32.07 -2.98
N GLY A 182 5.18 -31.65 -3.75
CA GLY A 182 6.33 -30.86 -3.28
C GLY A 182 6.22 -29.39 -3.66
N LEU A 183 6.69 -29.05 -4.87
CA LEU A 183 6.84 -27.67 -5.35
C LEU A 183 5.54 -26.86 -5.31
N LEU A 184 4.43 -27.42 -5.81
CA LEU A 184 3.15 -26.71 -5.82
C LEU A 184 2.58 -26.54 -4.40
N ALA A 185 2.70 -27.56 -3.55
CA ALA A 185 2.29 -27.47 -2.15
C ALA A 185 3.11 -26.40 -1.39
N GLU A 186 4.42 -26.31 -1.65
CA GLU A 186 5.25 -25.24 -1.11
C GLU A 186 4.78 -23.86 -1.58
N LEU A 187 4.50 -23.71 -2.89
CA LEU A 187 4.05 -22.44 -3.44
C LEU A 187 2.70 -22.00 -2.85
N VAL A 188 1.74 -22.92 -2.68
CA VAL A 188 0.46 -22.65 -2.03
C VAL A 188 0.66 -22.18 -0.58
N ARG A 189 1.55 -22.84 0.17
CA ARG A 189 1.89 -22.43 1.53
C ARG A 189 2.51 -21.03 1.56
N LEU A 190 3.34 -20.68 0.59
CA LEU A 190 3.91 -19.32 0.48
C LEU A 190 2.82 -18.28 0.20
N PHE A 191 1.85 -18.57 -0.67
CA PHE A 191 0.71 -17.67 -0.92
C PHE A 191 -0.16 -17.46 0.32
N GLU A 192 -0.39 -18.50 1.11
CA GLU A 192 -1.09 -18.40 2.38
C GLU A 192 -0.33 -17.50 3.36
N GLN A 193 0.97 -17.76 3.56
CA GLN A 193 1.84 -16.96 4.43
C GLN A 193 1.88 -15.49 4.02
N LEU A 194 2.00 -15.22 2.73
CA LEU A 194 2.01 -13.87 2.19
C LEU A 194 0.70 -13.13 2.49
N ARG A 195 -0.45 -13.80 2.30
CA ARG A 195 -1.77 -13.22 2.61
C ARG A 195 -1.91 -12.88 4.10
N ASP A 196 -1.36 -13.72 4.98
CA ASP A 196 -1.40 -13.46 6.42
C ASP A 196 -0.49 -12.30 6.84
N VAL A 197 0.71 -12.21 6.26
CA VAL A 197 1.61 -11.07 6.47
C VAL A 197 0.97 -9.78 5.98
N VAL A 198 0.39 -9.78 4.78
CA VAL A 198 -0.32 -8.61 4.23
C VAL A 198 -1.45 -8.14 5.15
N ARG A 199 -2.22 -9.05 5.74
CA ARG A 199 -3.26 -8.71 6.73
C ARG A 199 -2.68 -8.16 8.03
N ALA A 200 -1.62 -8.79 8.54
CA ALA A 200 -1.02 -8.42 9.82
C ALA A 200 -0.33 -7.04 9.78
N GLN A 201 0.27 -6.70 8.64
CA GLN A 201 0.92 -5.39 8.41
C GLN A 201 -0.09 -4.27 8.13
N HIS A 202 -1.33 -4.58 7.76
CA HIS A 202 -2.35 -3.59 7.49
C HIS A 202 -2.96 -3.02 8.79
N ARG A 203 -2.23 -2.09 9.42
CA ARG A 203 -2.73 -1.28 10.55
C ARG A 203 -2.88 0.16 10.11
N GLU A 204 -4.07 0.70 10.31
CA GLU A 204 -4.34 2.12 10.05
C GLU A 204 -4.06 2.93 11.32
N ILE A 205 -3.63 4.17 11.12
CA ILE A 205 -3.36 5.13 12.19
C ILE A 205 -4.46 6.19 12.16
N GLY A 206 -5.06 6.43 13.32
CA GLY A 206 -5.89 7.60 13.54
C GLY A 206 -5.04 8.78 14.00
N VAL A 207 -5.20 9.92 13.34
CA VAL A 207 -4.58 11.19 13.72
C VAL A 207 -5.69 12.12 14.17
N ALA A 208 -5.78 12.38 15.48
CA ALA A 208 -6.71 13.37 16.01
C ALA A 208 -6.19 14.77 15.65
N ILE A 209 -7.01 15.51 14.92
CA ILE A 209 -6.71 16.86 14.44
C ILE A 209 -7.74 17.84 14.96
N ALA A 210 -7.31 19.08 15.20
CA ALA A 210 -8.19 20.19 15.52
C ALA A 210 -7.87 21.42 14.68
N GLY A 211 -8.93 22.10 14.24
CA GLY A 211 -8.85 23.32 13.45
C GLY A 211 -10.22 23.96 13.29
N GLY A 212 -10.27 25.30 13.29
CA GLY A 212 -11.52 26.05 13.12
C GLY A 212 -12.60 25.75 14.19
N GLY A 213 -12.19 25.40 15.41
CA GLY A 213 -13.11 25.05 16.52
C GLY A 213 -13.75 23.66 16.40
N ARG A 214 -13.30 22.83 15.46
CA ARG A 214 -13.75 21.45 15.26
C ARG A 214 -12.60 20.47 15.43
N SER A 215 -12.94 19.22 15.72
CA SER A 215 -11.98 18.11 15.80
C SER A 215 -12.48 16.91 15.01
N ALA A 216 -11.54 16.18 14.41
CA ALA A 216 -11.80 14.95 13.68
C ALA A 216 -10.63 13.97 13.83
N VAL A 217 -10.84 12.73 13.41
CA VAL A 217 -9.77 11.74 13.24
C VAL A 217 -9.53 11.58 11.75
N ALA A 218 -8.35 11.98 11.29
CA ALA A 218 -7.87 11.63 9.95
C ALA A 218 -7.27 10.21 9.99
N ILE A 219 -7.82 9.31 9.19
CA ILE A 219 -7.32 7.94 9.05
C ILE A 219 -6.24 7.93 7.97
N VAL A 220 -5.05 7.50 8.33
CA VAL A 220 -3.87 7.41 7.46
C VAL A 220 -3.23 6.02 7.55
N ASP A 221 -2.34 5.71 6.62
CA ASP A 221 -1.72 4.39 6.57
C ASP A 221 -0.56 4.28 7.56
N ARG A 222 0.20 5.36 7.72
CA ARG A 222 1.45 5.37 8.48
C ARG A 222 1.82 6.77 8.96
N ALA A 223 2.54 6.82 10.07
CA ALA A 223 3.15 8.03 10.61
C ALA A 223 4.66 7.92 10.40
N GLU A 224 5.23 8.87 9.68
CA GLU A 224 6.61 8.79 9.19
C GLU A 224 7.57 9.53 10.12
N ALA A 225 7.27 10.81 10.40
CA ALA A 225 8.13 11.67 11.22
C ALA A 225 7.38 12.90 11.71
N VAL A 226 7.94 13.57 12.71
CA VAL A 226 7.58 14.95 13.06
C VAL A 226 8.82 15.82 12.87
N THR A 227 8.84 16.71 11.89
CA THR A 227 10.06 17.41 11.46
C THR A 227 9.75 18.71 10.72
N ASP A 228 10.77 19.49 10.43
CA ASP A 228 10.67 20.69 9.61
C ASP A 228 10.69 20.32 8.12
N LEU A 229 9.94 21.06 7.31
CA LEU A 229 9.88 20.87 5.87
C LEU A 229 10.46 22.08 5.13
N THR A 230 11.10 21.82 3.99
CA THR A 230 11.49 22.89 3.08
C THR A 230 10.35 23.11 2.10
N LEU A 231 9.66 24.24 2.21
CA LEU A 231 8.59 24.60 1.26
C LEU A 231 9.19 24.81 -0.13
N VAL A 232 8.50 24.31 -1.16
CA VAL A 232 8.89 24.56 -2.55
C VAL A 232 8.26 25.89 -2.97
N GLU A 233 9.09 26.86 -3.34
CA GLU A 233 8.62 28.13 -3.91
C GLU A 233 8.32 27.96 -5.40
N GLY A 234 7.13 28.42 -5.80
CA GLY A 234 6.57 28.20 -7.14
C GLY A 234 5.76 26.91 -7.18
N ASP A 235 4.43 27.04 -7.22
CA ASP A 235 3.54 25.92 -7.52
C ASP A 235 3.96 25.35 -8.89
N ASP A 236 4.57 24.16 -8.92
CA ASP A 236 4.54 23.38 -10.15
C ASP A 236 3.09 22.92 -10.32
N PRO A 237 2.33 23.48 -11.28
CA PRO A 237 0.91 23.17 -11.42
C PRO A 237 0.68 21.69 -11.69
N LEU A 238 1.68 20.97 -12.24
CA LEU A 238 1.62 19.53 -12.45
C LEU A 238 1.73 18.72 -11.15
N GLU A 239 2.53 19.16 -10.17
CA GLU A 239 2.69 18.47 -8.88
C GLU A 239 1.48 18.72 -7.96
N ALA A 240 0.96 19.94 -7.91
CA ALA A 240 -0.28 20.26 -7.18
C ALA A 240 -1.51 19.54 -7.78
N SER A 241 -1.52 19.34 -9.10
CA SER A 241 -2.58 18.60 -9.81
C SER A 241 -2.54 17.08 -9.59
N ARG A 242 -1.45 16.49 -9.07
CA ARG A 242 -1.36 15.01 -8.90
C ARG A 242 -2.35 14.44 -7.91
N LEU A 243 -2.67 15.18 -6.85
CA LEU A 243 -3.68 14.79 -5.86
C LEU A 243 -5.04 15.44 -6.14
N GLY A 244 -5.09 16.55 -6.89
CA GLY A 244 -6.33 17.17 -7.36
C GLY A 244 -7.35 17.47 -6.26
N SER A 245 -6.90 17.62 -5.01
CA SER A 245 -7.75 17.81 -3.83
C SER A 245 -7.55 19.21 -3.29
N ALA A 246 -8.66 19.91 -3.05
CA ALA A 246 -8.66 21.23 -2.44
C ALA A 246 -8.14 21.24 -0.99
N LEU A 247 -7.89 20.05 -0.41
CA LEU A 247 -7.22 19.91 0.89
C LEU A 247 -5.73 20.23 0.84
N VAL A 248 -5.09 20.10 -0.33
CA VAL A 248 -3.66 20.42 -0.49
C VAL A 248 -3.51 21.94 -0.56
N THR A 249 -2.78 22.49 0.40
CA THR A 249 -2.49 23.94 0.44
C THR A 249 -1.20 24.29 -0.28
N ARG A 250 -0.16 23.46 -0.11
CA ARG A 250 1.20 23.70 -0.60
C ARG A 250 1.95 22.39 -0.79
N THR A 251 3.03 22.43 -1.56
CA THR A 251 4.01 21.33 -1.68
C THR A 251 5.30 21.65 -0.94
N ALA A 252 5.92 20.61 -0.37
CA ALA A 252 7.16 20.72 0.38
C ALA A 252 8.10 19.54 0.08
N ARG A 253 9.36 19.67 0.49
CA ARG A 253 10.37 18.61 0.43
C ARG A 253 10.79 18.21 1.82
N TRP A 254 10.95 16.90 1.98
CA TRP A 254 11.52 16.29 3.18
C TRP A 254 12.85 15.64 2.80
N ALA A 255 13.94 16.00 3.48
CA ALA A 255 15.28 15.54 3.12
C ALA A 255 15.45 14.00 3.13
N ALA A 256 14.65 13.29 3.94
CA ALA A 256 14.69 11.84 4.02
C ALA A 256 13.92 11.13 2.89
N ALA A 257 13.14 11.87 2.08
CA ALA A 257 12.33 11.29 1.00
C ALA A 257 12.64 11.96 -0.35
N LYS A 258 12.68 11.15 -1.41
CA LYS A 258 12.87 11.66 -2.78
C LYS A 258 11.58 12.27 -3.36
N GLN A 259 10.43 11.81 -2.87
CA GLN A 259 9.12 12.27 -3.33
C GLN A 259 8.69 13.56 -2.61
N PRO A 260 7.84 14.39 -3.24
CA PRO A 260 7.27 15.57 -2.60
C PRO A 260 6.35 15.20 -1.42
N VAL A 261 6.18 16.15 -0.51
CA VAL A 261 5.24 16.08 0.61
C VAL A 261 4.15 17.12 0.41
N PHE A 262 2.89 16.69 0.49
CA PHE A 262 1.73 17.55 0.28
C PHE A 262 1.20 18.08 1.62
N VAL A 263 1.24 19.40 1.82
CA VAL A 263 0.80 20.04 3.07
C VAL A 263 -0.71 20.23 3.03
N LEU A 264 -1.42 19.63 3.99
CA LEU A 264 -2.88 19.62 4.05
C LEU A 264 -3.44 20.68 4.98
N ASP A 265 -4.63 21.19 4.65
CA ASP A 265 -5.41 22.07 5.53
C ASP A 265 -6.10 21.25 6.63
N ALA A 266 -5.53 21.30 7.84
CA ALA A 266 -6.08 20.61 9.00
C ALA A 266 -7.48 21.13 9.40
N ALA A 267 -7.79 22.41 9.18
CA ALA A 267 -9.10 22.97 9.52
C ALA A 267 -10.19 22.46 8.57
N ARG A 268 -9.90 22.33 7.28
CA ARG A 268 -10.82 21.71 6.31
C ARG A 268 -11.05 20.23 6.62
N LEU A 269 -9.99 19.49 6.95
CA LEU A 269 -10.11 18.09 7.37
C LEU A 269 -10.94 17.96 8.66
N ALA A 270 -10.70 18.82 9.67
CA ALA A 270 -11.47 18.84 10.91
C ALA A 270 -12.96 19.19 10.69
N ALA A 271 -13.26 19.95 9.63
CA ALA A 271 -14.63 20.22 9.20
C ALA A 271 -15.31 19.05 8.46
N GLY A 272 -14.58 17.97 8.14
CA GLY A 272 -15.08 16.82 7.39
C GLY A 272 -15.18 17.05 5.88
N ASP A 273 -14.45 18.03 5.36
CA ASP A 273 -14.36 18.32 3.92
C ASP A 273 -13.54 17.24 3.21
N SER A 274 -14.04 16.77 2.07
CA SER A 274 -13.33 15.83 1.20
C SER A 274 -12.37 16.51 0.23
N GLY A 275 -12.38 17.84 0.12
CA GLY A 275 -11.57 18.58 -0.86
C GLY A 275 -11.94 18.31 -2.32
N ARG A 276 -13.00 17.56 -2.57
CA ARG A 276 -13.55 17.25 -3.89
C ARG A 276 -14.66 18.24 -4.19
N ALA A 277 -14.62 18.84 -5.38
CA ALA A 277 -15.73 19.58 -5.97
C ALA A 277 -16.85 18.63 -6.41
#